data_AF-A0A433JGA8-F1
#
_entry.id   AF-A0A433JGA8-F1
#
_cell.length_a   1.000
_cell.length_b   1.000
_cell.length_c   1.000
_cell.angle_alpha   90.00
_cell.angle_beta   90.00
_cell.angle_gamma   90.00
#
_symmetry.space_group_name_H-M   'P 1'
#
loop_
_entity.id
_entity.type
_entity.pdbx_description
1 polymer ?
#
loop_
_entity_poly.entity_id
_entity_poly.type
_entity_poly.pdbx_seq_one_letter_code
_entity_poly.pdbx_strand_id
1 'polypeptide(L)'
;MDNFASLTQLSNDERENVCQKYKIIEPYINNGATLKAIATTTSIPLRTLGLWVKKYREHGLVGLARQSRCDKGTLRQCETTIQKAIERVISKKTDVIWSQYSQAYYRILPQK
;
A
#
# COMPACT_ATOMS: atom_id res chain seq x y z
N MET A 1 1.87 4.04 -21.61
CA MET A 1 1.50 2.61 -21.66
C MET A 1 1.53 2.09 -20.24
N ASP A 2 0.42 1.55 -19.76
CA ASP A 2 0.32 0.99 -18.41
C ASP A 2 1.24 -0.24 -18.27
N ASN A 3 2.26 -0.14 -17.42
CA ASN A 3 3.21 -1.23 -17.16
C ASN A 3 2.59 -2.21 -16.16
N PHE A 4 1.84 -3.19 -16.67
CA PHE A 4 1.25 -4.25 -15.86
C PHE A 4 2.25 -5.39 -15.71
N ALA A 5 2.69 -5.64 -14.48
CA ALA A 5 3.53 -6.79 -14.16
C ALA A 5 2.76 -8.10 -14.41
N SER A 6 3.40 -9.10 -14.99
CA SER A 6 2.81 -10.44 -15.16
C SER A 6 2.32 -10.98 -13.80
N LEU A 7 1.26 -11.80 -13.77
CA LEU A 7 0.79 -12.43 -12.52
C LEU A 7 1.91 -13.18 -11.79
N THR A 8 2.89 -13.70 -12.54
CA THR A 8 4.07 -14.39 -12.01
C THR A 8 5.04 -13.46 -11.27
N GLN A 9 5.00 -12.15 -11.54
CA GLN A 9 5.84 -11.12 -10.93
C GLN A 9 5.19 -10.46 -9.70
N LEU A 10 3.90 -10.72 -9.45
CA LEU A 10 3.20 -10.19 -8.27
C LEU A 10 3.65 -10.91 -7.00
N SER A 11 3.82 -10.16 -5.92
CA SER A 11 4.02 -10.68 -4.56
C SER A 11 2.78 -11.46 -4.09
N ASN A 12 2.94 -12.35 -3.11
CA ASN A 12 1.83 -13.10 -2.53
C ASN A 12 0.70 -12.19 -2.03
N ASP A 13 1.03 -11.07 -1.37
CA ASP A 13 0.04 -10.10 -0.90
C ASP A 13 -0.75 -9.44 -2.04
N GLU A 14 -0.08 -9.21 -3.17
CA GLU A 14 -0.71 -8.61 -4.35
C GLU A 14 -1.63 -9.61 -5.04
N ARG A 15 -1.22 -10.88 -5.12
CA ARG A 15 -2.05 -11.97 -5.64
C ARG A 15 -3.29 -12.19 -4.79
N GLU A 16 -3.15 -12.18 -3.46
CA GLU A 16 -4.28 -12.28 -2.53
C GLU A 16 -5.26 -11.11 -2.73
N ASN A 17 -4.74 -9.88 -2.86
CA ASN A 17 -5.57 -8.71 -3.13
C ASN A 17 -6.33 -8.81 -4.47
N VAL A 18 -5.66 -9.31 -5.53
CA VAL A 18 -6.27 -9.58 -6.84
C VAL A 18 -7.39 -10.61 -6.71
N CYS A 19 -7.12 -11.73 -6.02
CA CYS A 19 -8.11 -12.78 -5.79
C CYS A 19 -9.34 -12.26 -5.04
N GLN A 20 -9.15 -11.46 -4.00
CA GLN A 20 -10.25 -10.86 -3.24
C GLN A 20 -11.12 -9.94 -4.12
N LYS A 21 -10.49 -9.08 -4.93
CA LYS A 21 -11.22 -8.22 -5.87
C LYS A 21 -11.96 -9.01 -6.93
N TYR A 22 -11.35 -10.06 -7.47
CA TYR A 22 -11.98 -10.92 -8.46
C TYR A 22 -13.24 -11.58 -7.89
N LYS A 23 -13.17 -12.17 -6.69
CA LYS A 23 -14.33 -12.78 -6.01
C LYS A 23 -15.50 -11.80 -5.84
N ILE A 24 -15.22 -10.52 -5.65
CA ILE A 24 -16.25 -9.48 -5.53
C ILE A 24 -16.97 -9.21 -6.87
N ILE A 25 -16.23 -9.18 -7.98
CA ILE A 25 -16.80 -8.87 -9.30
C ILE A 25 -17.22 -10.10 -10.12
N GLU A 26 -16.77 -11.29 -9.73
CA GLU A 26 -17.09 -12.57 -10.35
C GLU A 26 -18.61 -12.76 -10.57
N PRO A 27 -19.49 -12.47 -9.59
CA PRO A 27 -20.94 -12.58 -9.79
C PRO A 27 -21.45 -11.70 -10.94
N TYR A 28 -20.85 -10.54 -11.19
CA TYR A 28 -21.21 -9.69 -12.33
C TYR A 28 -20.64 -10.20 -13.65
N ILE A 29 -19.40 -10.73 -13.63
CA ILE A 29 -18.75 -11.30 -14.83
C ILE A 29 -19.51 -12.52 -15.33
N ASN A 30 -20.00 -13.36 -14.41
CA ASN A 30 -20.76 -14.56 -14.71
C ASN A 30 -22.28 -14.31 -14.86
N ASN A 31 -22.69 -13.04 -15.03
CA ASN A 31 -24.08 -12.62 -15.19
C ASN A 31 -25.03 -13.03 -14.04
N GLY A 32 -24.50 -13.36 -12.86
CA GLY A 32 -25.27 -13.78 -11.68
C GLY A 32 -25.77 -12.62 -10.81
N ALA A 33 -25.18 -11.42 -10.91
CA ALA A 33 -25.62 -10.24 -10.17
C ALA A 33 -25.34 -8.93 -10.92
N THR A 34 -26.08 -7.87 -10.59
CA THR A 34 -25.79 -6.52 -11.11
C THR A 34 -24.73 -5.82 -10.26
N LEU A 35 -23.95 -4.90 -10.84
CA LEU A 35 -22.98 -4.09 -10.08
C LEU A 35 -23.65 -3.27 -8.97
N LYS A 36 -24.92 -2.89 -9.14
CA LYS A 36 -25.68 -2.16 -8.11
C LYS A 36 -25.92 -3.05 -6.88
N ALA A 37 -26.31 -4.30 -7.08
CA ALA A 37 -26.48 -5.25 -5.98
C ALA A 37 -25.16 -5.50 -5.24
N ILE A 38 -24.07 -5.70 -5.99
CA ILE A 38 -22.73 -5.91 -5.41
C ILE A 38 -22.29 -4.67 -4.61
N ALA A 39 -22.52 -3.46 -5.13
CA ALA A 39 -22.20 -2.22 -4.42
C ALA A 39 -22.92 -2.10 -3.08
N THR A 40 -24.20 -2.48 -3.03
CA THR A 40 -24.98 -2.48 -1.78
C THR A 40 -24.47 -3.51 -0.78
N THR A 41 -24.14 -4.73 -1.21
CA THR A 41 -23.66 -5.79 -0.30
C THR A 41 -22.24 -5.55 0.20
N THR A 42 -21.36 -5.02 -0.63
CA THR A 42 -19.93 -4.85 -0.31
C THR A 42 -19.58 -3.47 0.23
N SER A 43 -20.51 -2.51 0.20
CA SER A 43 -20.27 -1.09 0.50
C SER A 43 -19.18 -0.46 -0.39
N ILE A 44 -18.92 -1.05 -1.56
CA ILE A 44 -17.97 -0.52 -2.54
C ILE A 44 -18.73 0.36 -3.55
N PRO A 45 -18.27 1.60 -3.82
CA PRO A 45 -18.94 2.47 -4.78
C PRO A 45 -19.05 1.83 -6.17
N LEU A 46 -20.20 2.04 -6.83
CA LEU A 46 -20.47 1.53 -8.18
C LEU A 46 -19.38 1.92 -9.19
N ARG A 47 -18.86 3.15 -9.07
CA ARG A 47 -17.76 3.65 -9.91
C ARG A 47 -16.49 2.80 -9.76
N THR A 48 -16.16 2.38 -8.54
CA THR A 48 -14.99 1.55 -8.25
C THR A 48 -15.16 0.16 -8.86
N LEU A 49 -16.33 -0.45 -8.68
CA LEU A 49 -16.63 -1.76 -9.27
C LEU A 49 -16.60 -1.71 -10.81
N GLY A 50 -17.17 -0.66 -11.41
CA GLY A 50 -17.12 -0.45 -12.86
C GLY A 50 -15.69 -0.30 -13.39
N LEU A 51 -14.81 0.41 -12.65
CA LEU A 51 -13.39 0.50 -12.99
C LEU A 51 -12.68 -0.86 -12.91
N TRP A 52 -12.97 -1.67 -11.89
CA TRP A 52 -12.40 -3.01 -11.76
C TRP A 52 -12.83 -3.92 -12.92
N VAL A 53 -14.12 -3.92 -13.25
CA VAL A 53 -14.64 -4.67 -14.40
C VAL A 53 -13.97 -4.23 -15.70
N LYS A 54 -13.86 -2.92 -15.94
CA LYS A 54 -13.21 -2.38 -17.14
C LYS A 54 -11.77 -2.88 -17.23
N LYS A 55 -10.98 -2.70 -16.17
CA LYS A 55 -9.59 -3.15 -16.13
C LYS A 55 -9.45 -4.67 -16.27
N TYR A 56 -10.37 -5.44 -15.71
CA TYR A 56 -10.40 -6.88 -15.87
C TYR A 56 -10.68 -7.30 -17.32
N ARG A 57 -11.61 -6.63 -18.00
CA ARG A 57 -11.90 -6.92 -19.42
C ARG A 57 -10.74 -6.56 -20.34
N GLU A 58 -10.00 -5.50 -20.01
CA GLU A 58 -8.87 -5.01 -20.82
C GLU A 58 -7.57 -5.79 -20.56
N HIS A 59 -7.33 -6.23 -19.31
CA HIS A 59 -6.03 -6.77 -18.88
C HIS A 59 -6.11 -8.07 -18.06
N GLY A 60 -7.29 -8.67 -17.95
CA GLY A 60 -7.52 -9.86 -17.11
C GLY A 60 -7.28 -9.61 -15.62
N LEU A 61 -6.88 -10.64 -14.89
CA LEU A 61 -6.59 -10.57 -13.45
C LEU A 61 -5.50 -9.55 -13.12
N VAL A 62 -4.54 -9.34 -14.02
CA VAL A 62 -3.47 -8.35 -13.83
C VAL A 62 -4.04 -6.93 -13.74
N GLY A 63 -5.13 -6.63 -14.45
CA GLY A 63 -5.81 -5.33 -14.37
C GLY A 63 -6.42 -5.02 -12.99
N LEU A 64 -6.69 -6.05 -12.18
CA LEU A 64 -7.18 -5.89 -10.81
C LEU A 64 -6.04 -5.63 -9.80
N ALA A 65 -4.80 -5.94 -10.19
CA ALA A 65 -3.64 -5.67 -9.37
C ALA A 65 -3.51 -4.15 -9.17
N ARG A 66 -3.06 -3.76 -7.97
CA ARG A 66 -2.76 -2.36 -7.70
C ARG A 66 -1.58 -1.98 -8.60
N GLN A 67 -1.77 -1.00 -9.48
CA GLN A 67 -0.63 -0.39 -10.16
C GLN A 67 0.29 0.18 -9.08
N SER A 68 1.48 -0.40 -8.95
CA SER A 68 2.50 0.20 -8.11
C SER A 68 2.78 1.59 -8.65
N ARG A 69 2.82 2.58 -7.76
CA ARG A 69 3.20 3.94 -8.13
C ARG A 69 4.64 3.88 -8.68
N CYS A 70 4.88 4.46 -9.86
CA CYS A 70 6.21 4.48 -10.48
C CYS A 70 7.24 5.22 -9.62
N ASP A 71 6.79 6.15 -8.76
CA ASP A 71 7.58 6.91 -7.80
C ASP A 71 7.66 6.25 -6.40
N LYS A 72 7.21 5.00 -6.23
CA LYS A 72 7.24 4.34 -4.91
C LYS A 72 8.69 4.14 -4.45
N GLY A 73 9.09 4.90 -3.43
CA GLY A 73 10.47 4.91 -2.91
C GLY A 73 11.37 5.95 -3.56
N THR A 74 10.90 6.64 -4.60
CA THR A 74 11.58 7.80 -5.16
C THR A 74 11.15 9.03 -4.38
N LEU A 75 11.99 9.45 -3.43
CA LEU A 75 11.90 10.81 -2.91
C LEU A 75 12.02 11.75 -4.10
N ARG A 76 11.05 12.65 -4.29
CA ARG A 76 11.29 13.82 -5.14
C ARG A 76 12.56 14.47 -4.58
N GLN A 77 13.58 14.70 -5.43
CA GLN A 77 14.81 15.35 -4.98
C GLN A 77 14.43 16.63 -4.24
N CYS A 78 14.54 16.60 -2.91
CA CYS A 78 14.38 17.77 -2.09
C CYS A 78 15.72 18.50 -2.10
N GLU A 79 15.65 19.83 -2.02
CA GLU A 79 16.84 20.66 -1.98
C GLU A 79 17.76 20.18 -0.83
N THR A 80 19.02 19.89 -1.16
CA THR A 80 19.99 19.29 -0.22
C THR A 80 20.19 20.13 1.05
N THR A 81 19.93 21.43 0.97
CA THR A 81 19.92 22.38 2.09
C THR A 81 18.90 21.99 3.17
N ILE A 82 17.68 21.64 2.75
CA ILE A 82 16.57 21.29 3.65
C ILE A 82 16.83 19.92 4.28
N GLN A 83 17.35 18.97 3.51
CA GLN A 83 17.71 17.64 4.02
C GLN A 83 18.76 17.73 5.14
N LYS A 84 19.84 18.48 4.92
CA LYS A 84 20.89 18.71 5.92
C LYS A 84 20.36 19.43 7.17
N ALA A 85 19.41 20.35 7.01
CA ALA A 85 18.78 21.02 8.14
C ALA A 85 17.96 20.04 9.00
N ILE A 86 17.20 19.14 8.35
CA ILE A 86 16.42 18.09 9.03
C ILE A 86 17.36 17.10 9.76
N GLU A 87 18.40 16.61 9.09
CA GLU A 87 19.40 15.71 9.69
C GLU A 87 20.04 16.32 10.94
N ARG A 88 20.40 17.60 10.89
CA ARG A 88 20.96 18.33 12.04
C ARG A 88 19.97 18.41 13.21
N VAL A 89 18.69 18.66 12.94
CA VAL A 89 17.64 18.73 13.98
C VAL A 89 17.39 17.36 14.61
N ILE A 90 17.36 16.30 13.79
CA ILE A 90 17.19 14.92 14.27
C ILE A 90 18.38 14.48 15.11
N SER A 91 19.62 14.70 14.65
CA SER A 91 20.84 14.34 15.38
C SER A 91 20.89 14.98 16.78
N LYS A 92 20.55 16.27 16.87
CA LYS A 92 20.48 16.98 18.16
C LYS A 92 19.40 16.41 19.09
N LYS A 93 18.30 15.91 18.53
CA LYS A 93 17.19 15.33 19.30
C LYS A 93 17.51 13.91 19.78
N THR A 94 18.21 13.10 18.98
CA THR A 94 18.63 11.75 19.35
C THR A 94 19.63 11.75 20.51
N ASP A 95 20.53 12.73 20.57
CA ASP A 95 21.48 12.89 21.69
C ASP A 95 20.76 13.09 23.05
N VAL A 96 19.60 13.74 23.05
CA VAL A 96 18.81 14.03 24.25
C VAL A 96 17.97 12.82 24.69
N ILE A 97 17.41 12.08 23.73
CA ILE A 97 16.51 10.95 23.99
C ILE A 97 17.28 9.82 24.67
N TRP A 98 18.40 9.35 24.08
CA TRP A 98 19.16 8.23 24.65
C TRP A 98 19.81 8.58 26.00
N SER A 99 20.15 9.85 26.23
CA SER A 99 20.65 10.33 27.53
C SER A 99 19.61 10.20 28.65
N GLN A 100 18.34 10.54 28.37
CA GLN A 100 17.25 10.42 29.36
C GLN A 100 16.87 8.96 29.63
N TYR A 101 16.87 8.10 28.61
CA TYR A 101 16.55 6.67 28.77
C TYR A 101 17.70 5.88 29.42
N SER A 102 18.97 6.26 29.20
CA SER A 102 20.15 5.61 29.79
C SER A 102 20.16 5.68 31.32
N GLN A 103 19.87 6.84 31.91
CA GLN A 103 19.85 7.02 33.38
C GLN A 103 18.78 6.17 34.08
N ALA A 104 17.64 5.95 33.41
CA ALA A 104 16.53 5.14 33.92
C ALA A 104 16.79 3.63 33.75
N TYR A 105 17.43 3.22 32.64
CA TYR A 105 17.69 1.81 32.32
C TYR A 105 18.67 1.16 33.31
N TYR A 106 19.72 1.87 33.73
CA TYR A 106 20.72 1.32 34.68
C TYR A 106 20.29 1.35 36.15
N ARG A 107 19.16 2.00 36.50
CA ARG A 107 18.67 2.08 37.88
C ARG A 107 17.81 0.88 38.30
N ILE A 108 17.28 0.13 37.33
CA ILE A 108 16.25 -0.91 37.54
C ILE A 108 16.82 -2.34 37.35
N LEU A 109 18.09 -2.48 36.93
CA LEU A 109 18.71 -3.80 36.78
C LEU A 109 19.20 -4.33 38.14
N PRO A 110 18.76 -5.52 38.59
CA PRO A 110 19.33 -6.18 39.75
C PRO A 110 20.77 -6.60 39.43
N GLN A 111 21.71 -6.10 40.23
CA GLN A 111 23.11 -6.56 40.20
C GLN A 111 23.12 -8.01 40.72
N LYS A 112 23.58 -8.93 39.87
CA LYS A 112 23.71 -10.35 40.19
C LYS A 112 24.94 -10.61 41.05
#